data_AF-A0A524QYN4-F1
#
_entry.id   AF-A0A524QYN4-F1
#
_cell.length_a   1.000
_cell.length_b   1.000
_cell.length_c   1.000
_cell.angle_alpha   90.00
_cell.angle_beta   90.00
_cell.angle_gamma   90.00
#
_symmetry.space_group_name_H-M   'P 1'
#
loop_
_entity.id
_entity.type
_entity.pdbx_description
1 polymer ?
#
loop_
_entity_poly.entity_id
_entity_poly.type
_entity_poly.pdbx_seq_one_letter_code
_entity_poly.pdbx_strand_id
1 'polypeptide(L)'
;MYSSVPVLALVGMVLASSLQALSLLGKGTPPQDTVLEESSFQWIPGARVAVAFRGGDSLRARRIQDFLGGLPPLPGLPDSLPRGLSLYIAPNQPSFDSLTGGAVPEWGAGVAIPD
;
A
#
# COMPACT_ATOMS: atom_id res chain seq x y z
N MET A 1 18.54 32.99 -7.24
CA MET A 1 17.47 32.43 -8.09
C MET A 1 17.55 30.91 -8.01
N TYR A 2 16.77 30.28 -7.14
CA TYR A 2 16.50 28.85 -7.22
C TYR A 2 15.00 28.65 -7.02
N SER A 3 14.43 27.96 -8.01
CA SER A 3 13.00 27.83 -8.28
C SER A 3 12.33 26.94 -7.24
N SER A 4 11.24 27.43 -6.67
CA SER A 4 10.36 26.70 -5.78
C SER A 4 9.47 25.77 -6.59
N VAL A 5 9.61 24.46 -6.41
CA VAL A 5 8.75 23.45 -7.04
C VAL A 5 7.59 23.14 -6.08
N PRO A 6 6.31 23.34 -6.46
CA PRO A 6 5.20 22.99 -5.57
C PRO A 6 4.96 21.48 -5.58
N VAL A 7 5.19 20.84 -4.43
CA VAL A 7 4.74 19.47 -4.15
C VAL A 7 3.23 19.49 -3.99
N LEU A 8 2.56 18.79 -4.90
CA LEU A 8 1.11 18.70 -5.03
C LEU A 8 0.52 17.94 -3.83
N ALA A 9 -0.07 18.67 -2.88
CA ALA A 9 -0.84 18.11 -1.78
C ALA A 9 -2.21 17.64 -2.30
N LEU A 10 -2.45 16.33 -2.35
CA LEU A 10 -3.76 15.77 -2.70
C LEU A 10 -4.59 15.61 -1.42
N VAL A 11 -5.41 16.64 -1.13
CA VAL A 11 -6.46 16.60 -0.10
C VAL A 11 -7.69 15.91 -0.70
N GLY A 12 -8.18 14.85 -0.03
CA GLY A 12 -9.40 14.12 -0.42
C GLY A 12 -10.33 13.96 0.78
N MET A 13 -11.15 14.98 1.01
CA MET A 13 -12.27 15.03 1.96
C MET A 13 -13.40 14.11 1.47
N VAL A 14 -13.85 13.15 2.29
CA VAL A 14 -14.99 12.26 1.95
C VAL A 14 -16.23 12.70 2.71
N LEU A 15 -17.25 13.15 1.96
CA LEU A 15 -18.61 13.35 2.44
C LEU A 15 -19.25 12.00 2.77
N ALA A 16 -19.76 11.89 3.99
CA ALA A 16 -20.61 10.78 4.43
C ALA A 16 -22.00 10.91 3.78
N SER A 17 -22.44 9.85 3.09
CA SER A 17 -23.85 9.69 2.69
C SER A 17 -24.32 8.28 3.02
N SER A 18 -25.20 8.24 4.03
CA SER A 18 -25.99 7.11 4.51
C SER A 18 -26.94 6.52 3.47
N LEU A 19 -27.19 5.20 3.51
CA LEU A 19 -28.55 4.66 3.72
C LEU A 19 -28.51 3.16 4.06
N GLN A 20 -29.34 2.80 5.04
CA GLN A 20 -29.40 1.51 5.74
C GLN A 20 -30.27 0.49 5.00
N ALA A 21 -29.98 -0.81 5.19
CA ALA A 21 -30.97 -1.86 5.01
C ALA A 21 -30.94 -2.86 6.17
N LEU A 22 -32.05 -2.84 6.88
CA LEU A 22 -32.55 -3.63 8.00
C LEU A 22 -32.47 -5.16 7.79
N SER A 23 -32.00 -5.91 8.79
CA SER A 23 -32.35 -7.33 8.97
C SER A 23 -32.45 -7.65 10.46
N LEU A 24 -33.63 -8.09 10.85
CA LEU A 24 -34.05 -8.39 12.22
C LEU A 24 -33.75 -9.85 12.59
N LEU A 25 -33.58 -10.04 13.90
CA LEU A 25 -33.97 -11.21 14.69
C LEU A 25 -32.93 -12.32 14.94
N GLY A 26 -32.11 -12.05 15.96
CA GLY A 26 -31.97 -12.93 17.13
C GLY A 26 -31.17 -14.21 16.94
N LYS A 27 -29.94 -14.24 17.49
CA LYS A 27 -29.54 -14.95 18.73
C LYS A 27 -28.33 -14.22 19.31
N GLY A 28 -28.20 -14.18 20.63
CA GLY A 28 -27.13 -13.45 21.31
C GLY A 28 -25.75 -13.91 20.86
N THR A 29 -25.08 -13.07 20.08
CA THR A 29 -23.65 -13.11 19.81
C THR A 29 -23.07 -11.96 20.65
N PRO A 30 -21.96 -12.14 21.40
CA PRO A 30 -21.30 -11.03 22.08
C PRO A 30 -21.06 -9.88 21.09
N PRO A 31 -20.93 -8.61 21.54
CA PRO A 31 -20.66 -7.52 20.63
C PRO A 31 -19.51 -7.97 19.74
N GLN A 32 -19.82 -8.20 18.46
CA GLN A 32 -18.81 -8.14 17.44
C GLN A 32 -18.42 -6.68 17.44
N ASP A 33 -17.55 -6.33 18.40
CA ASP A 33 -16.42 -5.48 18.13
C ASP A 33 -15.97 -5.97 16.78
N THR A 34 -16.39 -5.23 15.77
CA THR A 34 -15.94 -5.41 14.43
C THR A 34 -14.47 -5.04 14.57
N VAL A 35 -13.66 -6.01 14.97
CA VAL A 35 -12.29 -6.12 14.53
C VAL A 35 -12.51 -6.14 13.03
N LEU A 36 -12.53 -4.94 12.44
CA LEU A 36 -12.36 -4.73 11.02
C LEU A 36 -11.21 -5.66 10.72
N GLU A 37 -11.44 -6.75 9.99
CA GLU A 37 -10.36 -7.63 9.61
C GLU A 37 -9.30 -6.72 9.03
N GLU A 38 -8.24 -6.48 9.81
CA GLU A 38 -7.15 -5.60 9.42
C GLU A 38 -6.52 -6.32 8.25
N SER A 39 -6.95 -5.84 7.09
CA SER A 39 -7.26 -6.70 5.97
C SER A 39 -5.96 -7.32 5.48
N SER A 40 -5.96 -8.63 5.24
CA SER A 40 -4.78 -9.28 4.68
C SER A 40 -4.31 -8.56 3.41
N PHE A 41 -3.01 -8.61 3.12
CA PHE A 41 -2.49 -7.99 1.91
C PHE A 41 -3.11 -8.64 0.68
N GLN A 42 -3.71 -7.82 -0.17
CA GLN A 42 -4.12 -8.18 -1.51
C GLN A 42 -2.97 -7.93 -2.47
N TRP A 43 -2.85 -8.74 -3.52
CA TRP A 43 -1.69 -8.70 -4.42
C TRP A 43 -2.10 -8.36 -5.84
N ILE A 44 -1.29 -7.51 -6.48
CA ILE A 44 -1.27 -7.34 -7.94
C ILE A 44 -0.02 -8.07 -8.46
N PRO A 45 -0.18 -9.19 -9.19
CA PRO A 45 0.95 -9.92 -9.74
C PRO A 45 1.62 -9.12 -10.86
N GLY A 46 2.92 -9.35 -11.08
CA GLY A 46 3.68 -8.72 -12.16
C GLY A 46 4.94 -9.51 -12.50
N ALA A 47 5.45 -9.30 -13.72
CA ALA A 47 6.59 -10.06 -14.22
C ALA A 47 7.91 -9.75 -13.50
N ARG A 48 8.11 -8.49 -13.09
CA ARG A 48 9.29 -8.02 -12.35
C ARG A 48 9.01 -7.79 -10.86
N VAL A 49 7.86 -7.17 -10.57
CA VAL A 49 7.43 -6.78 -9.23
C VAL A 49 5.97 -7.17 -8.98
N ALA A 50 5.73 -7.86 -7.87
CA ALA A 50 4.41 -8.07 -7.29
C ALA A 50 4.16 -6.99 -6.22
N VAL A 51 2.97 -6.38 -6.23
CA VAL A 51 2.64 -5.28 -5.32
C VAL A 51 1.53 -5.71 -4.36
N ALA A 52 1.83 -5.72 -3.07
CA ALA A 52 0.91 -5.95 -1.97
C ALA A 52 0.30 -4.63 -1.48
N PHE A 53 -1.01 -4.59 -1.28
CA PHE A 53 -1.75 -3.44 -0.79
C PHE A 53 -2.89 -3.87 0.17
N ARG A 54 -3.48 -2.92 0.88
CA ARG A 54 -4.64 -3.14 1.75
C ARG A 54 -5.74 -2.10 1.49
N GLY A 55 -6.99 -2.46 1.78
CA GLY A 55 -8.12 -1.54 1.71
C GLY A 55 -8.28 -0.86 0.35
N GLY A 56 -8.46 0.47 0.36
CA GLY A 56 -8.73 1.27 -0.83
C GLY A 56 -7.52 1.57 -1.73
N ASP A 57 -6.33 1.02 -1.46
CA ASP A 57 -5.08 1.40 -2.14
C ASP A 57 -4.85 0.71 -3.50
N SER A 58 -5.82 -0.04 -4.02
CA SER A 58 -5.68 -0.82 -5.28
C SER A 58 -5.26 0.04 -6.49
N LEU A 59 -5.84 1.23 -6.65
CA LEU A 59 -5.49 2.15 -7.74
C LEU A 59 -4.07 2.71 -7.58
N ARG A 60 -3.66 2.99 -6.33
CA ARG A 60 -2.30 3.44 -6.03
C ARG A 60 -1.29 2.33 -6.34
N ALA A 61 -1.59 1.10 -5.89
CA ALA A 61 -0.78 -0.08 -6.16
C ALA A 61 -0.58 -0.32 -7.66
N ARG A 62 -1.66 -0.21 -8.45
CA ARG A 62 -1.56 -0.35 -9.91
C ARG A 62 -0.66 0.70 -10.55
N ARG A 63 -0.85 1.98 -10.19
CA ARG A 63 0.00 3.06 -10.74
C ARG A 63 1.47 2.90 -10.37
N ILE A 64 1.76 2.46 -9.16
CA ILE A 64 3.14 2.17 -8.74
C ILE A 64 3.72 1.02 -9.56
N GLN A 65 2.96 -0.06 -9.77
CA GLN A 65 3.41 -1.18 -10.58
C GLN A 65 3.70 -0.74 -12.03
N ASP A 66 2.81 0.06 -12.63
CA ASP A 66 2.99 0.57 -14.00
C ASP A 66 4.23 1.48 -14.09
N PHE A 67 4.43 2.35 -13.10
CA PHE A 67 5.63 3.20 -13.00
C PHE A 67 6.91 2.36 -12.93
N LEU A 68 6.96 1.38 -12.04
CA LEU A 68 8.13 0.49 -11.89
C LEU A 68 8.38 -0.35 -13.15
N GLY A 69 7.31 -0.77 -13.84
CA GLY A 69 7.41 -1.49 -15.12
C GLY A 69 7.97 -0.64 -16.26
N GLY A 70 7.78 0.69 -16.20
CA GLY A 70 8.27 1.65 -17.20
C GLY A 70 9.69 2.16 -16.97
N LEU A 71 10.35 1.80 -15.85
CA LEU A 71 11.71 2.23 -15.58
C LEU A 71 12.71 1.60 -16.59
N PRO A 72 13.72 2.36 -17.05
CA PRO A 72 14.75 1.81 -17.91
C PRO A 72 15.55 0.71 -17.20
N PRO A 73 16.20 -0.20 -17.96
CA PRO A 73 17.10 -1.18 -17.38
C PRO A 73 18.18 -0.52 -16.52
N LEU A 74 18.57 -1.20 -15.43
CA LEU A 74 19.59 -0.69 -14.52
C LEU A 74 20.98 -0.82 -15.17
N PRO A 75 21.75 0.26 -15.31
CA PRO A 75 23.10 0.20 -15.87
C PRO A 75 23.97 -0.79 -15.08
N GLY A 76 24.67 -1.68 -15.79
CA GLY A 76 25.54 -2.68 -15.16
C GLY A 76 24.82 -3.92 -14.62
N LEU A 77 23.49 -4.03 -14.80
CA LEU A 77 22.75 -5.27 -14.58
C LEU A 77 22.22 -5.84 -15.92
N PRO A 78 22.09 -7.17 -16.03
CA PRO A 78 21.37 -7.79 -17.14
C PRO A 78 19.92 -7.29 -17.22
N ASP A 79 19.39 -7.12 -18.43
CA ASP A 79 17.99 -6.69 -18.68
C ASP A 79 16.93 -7.59 -18.03
N SER A 80 17.35 -8.83 -17.75
CA SER A 80 16.54 -9.84 -17.10
C SER A 80 16.41 -9.65 -15.59
N LEU A 81 17.09 -8.67 -14.98
CA LEU A 81 17.05 -8.31 -13.56
C LEU A 81 16.61 -6.84 -13.38
N PRO A 82 16.01 -6.48 -12.23
CA PRO A 82 15.62 -7.35 -11.10
C PRO A 82 14.33 -8.17 -11.38
N ARG A 83 14.19 -9.33 -10.73
CA ARG A 83 12.99 -10.18 -10.76
C ARG A 83 12.60 -10.61 -9.35
N GLY A 84 11.35 -11.05 -9.21
CA GLY A 84 10.85 -11.60 -7.95
C GLY A 84 10.74 -10.57 -6.83
N LEU A 85 10.63 -9.29 -7.18
CA LEU A 85 10.50 -8.23 -6.19
C LEU A 85 9.10 -8.26 -5.57
N SER A 86 9.04 -8.19 -4.25
CA SER A 86 7.80 -8.00 -3.50
C SER A 86 7.78 -6.60 -2.92
N LEU A 87 6.82 -5.78 -3.35
CA LEU A 87 6.63 -4.43 -2.83
C LEU A 87 5.39 -4.39 -1.94
N TYR A 88 5.54 -3.92 -0.71
CA TYR A 88 4.42 -3.74 0.22
C TYR A 88 4.09 -2.26 0.36
N ILE A 89 2.81 -1.90 0.18
CA ILE A 89 2.31 -0.57 0.47
C ILE A 89 1.65 -0.60 1.85
N ALA A 90 2.33 0.01 2.82
CA ALA A 90 1.76 0.21 4.15
C ALA A 90 0.69 1.32 4.11
N PRO A 91 -0.54 1.08 4.59
CA PRO A 91 -1.59 2.11 4.60
C PRO A 91 -1.34 3.21 5.65
N ASN A 92 -0.50 2.93 6.65
CA ASN A 92 -0.19 3.84 7.75
C ASN A 92 1.16 3.48 8.41
N GLN A 93 1.66 4.38 9.27
CA GLN A 93 2.93 4.20 9.98
C GLN A 93 2.98 2.92 10.82
N PRO A 94 1.95 2.56 11.64
CA PRO A 94 1.98 1.30 12.40
C PRO A 94 2.12 0.05 11.52
N SER A 95 1.47 0.03 10.35
CA SER A 95 1.62 -1.07 9.40
C SER A 95 3.02 -1.12 8.78
N PHE A 96 3.63 0.04 8.54
CA PHE A 96 4.99 0.14 8.04
C PHE A 96 6.01 -0.37 9.08
N ASP A 97 5.87 0.07 10.33
CA ASP A 97 6.73 -0.37 11.43
C ASP A 97 6.61 -1.88 11.64
N SER A 98 5.38 -2.42 11.55
CA SER A 98 5.15 -3.87 11.64
C SER A 98 5.78 -4.65 10.49
N LEU A 99 5.77 -4.13 9.26
CA LEU A 99 6.41 -4.78 8.11
C LEU A 99 7.94 -4.77 8.20
N THR A 100 8.49 -3.76 8.86
CA THR A 100 9.94 -3.51 8.88
C THR A 100 10.60 -3.86 10.21
N GLY A 101 9.82 -4.33 11.19
CA GLY A 101 10.30 -4.64 12.54
C GLY A 101 10.73 -3.41 13.34
N GLY A 102 10.33 -2.20 12.92
CA GLY A 102 10.69 -0.93 13.56
C GLY A 102 12.17 -0.55 13.46
N ALA A 103 12.95 -1.22 12.62
CA ALA A 103 14.41 -1.03 12.49
C ALA A 103 14.82 -0.04 11.38
N VAL A 104 13.88 0.78 10.89
CA VAL A 104 14.11 1.73 9.80
C VAL A 104 14.45 3.11 10.36
N PRO A 105 15.37 3.87 9.74
CA PRO A 105 15.63 5.25 10.12
C PRO A 105 14.35 6.10 10.15
N GLU A 106 14.28 7.05 11.08
CA GLU A 106 13.10 7.88 11.33
C GLU A 106 12.70 8.79 10.16
N TRP A 107 13.63 9.01 9.22
CA TRP A 107 13.42 9.79 8.00
C TRP A 107 13.08 8.92 6.77
N GLY A 108 13.06 7.59 6.91
CA GLY A 108 12.83 6.66 5.83
C GLY A 108 11.34 6.46 5.53
N ALA A 109 10.89 6.84 4.33
CA ALA A 109 9.55 6.53 3.82
C ALA A 109 9.43 5.12 3.20
N GLY A 110 10.52 4.34 3.24
CA GLY A 110 10.62 3.02 2.64
C GLY A 110 11.97 2.39 2.92
N VAL A 111 12.03 1.05 2.86
CA VAL A 111 13.26 0.26 2.99
C VAL A 111 13.25 -0.87 1.97
N ALA A 112 14.43 -1.14 1.39
CA ALA A 112 14.66 -2.33 0.59
C ALA A 112 15.43 -3.32 1.45
N ILE A 113 14.83 -4.46 1.74
CA ILE A 113 15.44 -5.54 2.53
C ILE A 113 15.84 -6.64 1.55
N PRO A 114 17.14 -6.97 1.42
CA PRO A 114 17.54 -8.17 0.73
C PRO A 114 17.12 -9.37 1.58
N ASP A 115 16.35 -10.28 0.99
CA ASP A 115 16.07 -11.61 1.57
C ASP A 115 17.31 -12.51 1.46
#